data_AF-A0AAW9SXV5-F1
#
_entry.id   AF-A0AAW9SXV5-F1
#
_cell.length_a   1.000
_cell.length_b   1.000
_cell.length_c   1.000
_cell.angle_alpha   90.00
_cell.angle_beta   90.00
_cell.angle_gamma   90.00
#
_symmetry.space_group_name_H-M   'P 1'
#
loop_
_entity.id
_entity.type
_entity.pdbx_description
1 polymer ?
#
loop_
_entity_poly.entity_id
_entity_poly.type
_entity_poly.pdbx_seq_one_letter_code
_entity_poly.pdbx_strand_id
1 'polypeptide(L)'
;MSIWDTEIFGSDSVIELFDEVQDLDSQDRVGALIDAGRIGVDSENSDEKACALAAAVIIAIWNGAPFSSGDTVEDYSFIREGISEAHGSEEDALAIASEVFDSLLGELSESDQAALENCVEAVE
;
A
#
# COMPACT_ATOMS: atom_id res chain seq x y z
N MET A 1 -18.04 6.01 -2.44
CA MET A 1 -16.63 5.92 -2.84
C MET A 1 -15.83 6.07 -1.59
N SER A 2 -15.03 5.06 -1.27
CA SER A 2 -14.09 5.13 -0.16
C SER A 2 -13.08 6.23 -0.49
N ILE A 3 -12.65 7.02 0.50
CA ILE A 3 -11.66 8.10 0.31
C ILE A 3 -10.38 7.57 -0.40
N TRP A 4 -10.05 6.32 -0.09
CA TRP A 4 -9.02 5.47 -0.69
C TRP A 4 -9.08 5.35 -2.21
N ASP A 5 -10.27 5.18 -2.78
CA ASP A 5 -10.46 4.87 -4.19
C ASP A 5 -10.28 6.12 -5.08
N THR A 6 -10.48 7.31 -4.51
CA THR A 6 -10.38 8.59 -5.22
C THR A 6 -9.02 9.26 -5.06
N GLU A 7 -8.37 9.18 -3.90
CA GLU A 7 -7.10 9.91 -3.66
C GLU A 7 -5.85 9.02 -3.61
N ILE A 8 -5.97 7.73 -3.31
CA ILE A 8 -4.80 6.83 -3.16
C ILE A 8 -4.73 5.79 -4.29
N PHE A 9 -5.82 5.10 -4.59
CA PHE A 9 -5.86 4.08 -5.66
C PHE A 9 -6.28 4.61 -7.03
N GLY A 10 -6.69 5.88 -7.10
CA GLY A 10 -7.18 6.49 -8.34
C GLY A 10 -6.09 7.02 -9.28
N SER A 11 -4.82 7.00 -8.87
CA SER A 11 -3.69 7.50 -9.67
C SER A 11 -3.29 6.49 -10.74
N ASP A 12 -3.01 6.96 -11.96
CA ASP A 12 -2.60 6.13 -13.11
C ASP A 12 -1.37 5.27 -12.75
N SER A 13 -0.38 5.87 -12.06
CA SER A 13 0.82 5.16 -11.62
C SER A 13 0.56 4.07 -10.58
N VAL A 14 -0.47 4.24 -9.74
CA VAL A 14 -0.86 3.22 -8.74
C VAL A 14 -1.55 2.05 -9.44
N ILE A 15 -2.37 2.34 -10.44
CA ILE A 15 -2.98 1.33 -11.31
C ILE A 15 -1.89 0.57 -12.07
N GLU A 16 -0.89 1.26 -12.63
CA GLU A 16 0.27 0.63 -13.28
C GLU A 16 1.05 -0.27 -12.32
N LEU A 17 1.30 0.18 -11.09
CA LEU A 17 1.92 -0.63 -10.05
C LEU A 17 1.08 -1.88 -9.75
N PHE A 18 -0.23 -1.75 -9.64
CA PHE A 18 -1.10 -2.89 -9.32
C PHE A 18 -1.20 -3.88 -10.47
N ASP A 19 -1.19 -3.39 -11.71
CA ASP A 19 -1.15 -4.23 -12.91
C ASP A 19 0.16 -5.03 -12.99
N GLU A 20 1.28 -4.43 -12.57
CA GLU A 20 2.55 -5.13 -12.44
C GLU A 20 2.51 -6.16 -11.31
N VAL A 21 2.10 -5.76 -10.09
CA VAL A 21 2.07 -6.63 -8.91
C VAL A 21 1.13 -7.83 -9.11
N GLN A 22 0.00 -7.67 -9.80
CA GLN A 22 -0.90 -8.80 -10.05
C GLN A 22 -0.27 -9.88 -10.95
N ASP A 23 0.58 -9.50 -11.90
CA ASP A 23 1.25 -10.42 -12.83
C ASP A 23 2.45 -11.14 -12.17
N LEU A 24 2.96 -10.58 -11.06
CA LEU A 24 4.03 -11.17 -10.27
C LEU A 24 3.56 -12.35 -9.40
N ASP A 25 4.49 -13.27 -9.13
CA ASP A 25 4.32 -14.35 -8.17
C ASP A 25 4.27 -13.81 -6.73
N SER A 26 3.61 -14.54 -5.82
CA SER A 26 3.38 -14.10 -4.43
C SER A 26 4.66 -13.73 -3.66
N GLN A 27 5.79 -14.34 -4.00
CA GLN A 27 7.12 -13.99 -3.46
C GLN A 27 7.65 -12.65 -3.98
N ASP A 28 7.49 -12.38 -5.28
CA ASP A 28 7.98 -11.17 -5.94
C ASP A 28 7.08 -9.96 -5.69
N ARG A 29 5.77 -10.19 -5.45
CA ARG A 29 4.80 -9.13 -5.09
C ARG A 29 5.26 -8.30 -3.91
N VAL A 30 5.74 -8.96 -2.85
CA VAL A 30 6.16 -8.29 -1.63
C VAL A 30 7.41 -7.44 -1.91
N GLY A 31 8.35 -7.97 -2.70
CA GLY A 31 9.53 -7.24 -3.14
C GLY A 31 9.17 -5.99 -3.96
N ALA A 32 8.22 -6.10 -4.88
CA ALA A 32 7.74 -4.97 -5.67
C ALA A 32 7.07 -3.89 -4.83
N LEU A 33 6.24 -4.28 -3.85
CA LEU A 33 5.62 -3.34 -2.91
C LEU A 33 6.67 -2.64 -2.02
N ILE A 34 7.70 -3.36 -1.58
CA ILE A 34 8.81 -2.78 -0.82
C ILE A 34 9.58 -1.76 -1.66
N ASP A 35 9.89 -2.11 -2.90
CA ASP A 35 10.62 -1.23 -3.82
C ASP A 35 9.82 0.04 -4.11
N ALA A 36 8.52 -0.09 -4.40
CA ALA A 36 7.62 1.03 -4.60
C ALA A 36 7.54 1.94 -3.37
N GLY A 37 7.42 1.37 -2.16
CA GLY A 37 7.46 2.11 -0.90
C GLY A 37 8.74 2.93 -0.76
N ARG A 38 9.88 2.30 -1.01
CA ARG A 38 11.20 2.93 -0.91
C ARG A 38 11.43 4.04 -1.93
N ILE A 39 11.00 3.82 -3.17
CA ILE A 39 11.07 4.84 -4.22
C ILE A 39 10.23 6.05 -3.83
N GLY A 40 8.98 5.86 -3.38
CA GLY A 40 8.12 7.00 -3.05
C GLY A 40 8.54 7.78 -1.80
N VAL A 41 9.20 7.16 -0.82
CA VAL A 41 9.77 7.87 0.34
C VAL A 41 10.93 8.77 -0.06
N ASP A 42 11.80 8.32 -0.97
CA ASP A 42 12.96 9.11 -1.45
C ASP A 42 12.56 10.12 -2.55
N SER A 43 11.39 9.96 -3.16
CA SER A 43 10.94 10.77 -4.29
C SER A 43 10.14 12.00 -3.89
N GLU A 44 10.40 13.11 -4.59
CA GLU A 44 9.60 14.33 -4.44
C GLU A 44 8.34 14.33 -5.35
N ASN A 45 8.20 13.33 -6.22
CA ASN A 45 7.06 13.24 -7.15
C ASN A 45 5.83 12.67 -6.45
N SER A 46 4.70 13.36 -6.62
CA SER A 46 3.39 12.94 -6.11
C SER A 46 2.95 11.57 -6.63
N ASP A 47 3.30 11.21 -7.86
CA ASP A 47 2.96 9.90 -8.44
C ASP A 47 3.67 8.76 -7.70
N GLU A 48 4.98 8.89 -7.49
CA GLU A 48 5.79 7.91 -6.74
C GLU A 48 5.35 7.81 -5.26
N LYS A 49 4.98 8.95 -4.65
CA LYS A 49 4.40 8.98 -3.29
C LYS A 49 3.06 8.26 -3.21
N ALA A 50 2.20 8.42 -4.21
CA ALA A 50 0.93 7.70 -4.28
C ALA A 50 1.14 6.19 -4.39
N CYS A 51 2.10 5.75 -5.23
CA CYS A 51 2.51 4.35 -5.33
C CYS A 51 3.01 3.78 -4.01
N ALA A 52 3.89 4.52 -3.31
CA ALA A 52 4.38 4.10 -2.01
C ALA A 52 3.27 3.96 -0.98
N LEU A 53 2.36 4.95 -0.90
CA LEU A 53 1.25 4.92 0.04
C LEU A 53 0.29 3.76 -0.27
N ALA A 54 -0.02 3.52 -1.54
CA ALA A 54 -0.84 2.38 -1.96
C ALA A 54 -0.18 1.04 -1.58
N ALA A 55 1.14 0.92 -1.77
CA ALA A 55 1.89 -0.26 -1.38
C ALA A 55 1.89 -0.50 0.13
N ALA A 56 2.11 0.55 0.93
CA ALA A 56 2.05 0.49 2.39
C ALA A 56 0.67 0.04 2.89
N VAL A 57 -0.40 0.52 2.26
CA VAL A 57 -1.78 0.11 2.58
C VAL A 57 -1.99 -1.36 2.29
N ILE A 58 -1.53 -1.89 1.15
CA ILE A 58 -1.63 -3.32 0.85
C ILE A 58 -0.92 -4.16 1.90
N ILE A 59 0.30 -3.75 2.28
CA ILE A 59 1.08 -4.43 3.32
C ILE A 59 0.33 -4.44 4.66
N ALA A 60 -0.27 -3.31 5.05
CA ALA A 60 -1.09 -3.23 6.25
C ALA A 60 -2.32 -4.16 6.18
N ILE A 61 -3.01 -4.20 5.05
CA ILE A 61 -4.14 -5.11 4.81
C ILE A 61 -3.70 -6.56 4.98
N TRP A 62 -2.55 -6.90 4.42
CA TRP A 62 -1.96 -8.22 4.52
C TRP A 62 -1.53 -8.59 5.95
N ASN A 63 -1.19 -7.60 6.78
CA ASN A 63 -0.97 -7.78 8.22
C ASN A 63 -2.26 -7.96 9.04
N GLY A 64 -3.41 -7.63 8.45
CA GLY A 64 -4.73 -7.77 9.08
C GLY A 64 -5.42 -6.45 9.38
N ALA A 65 -4.96 -5.33 8.83
CA ALA A 65 -5.66 -4.06 8.91
C ALA A 65 -7.11 -4.21 8.39
N PRO A 66 -8.12 -3.69 9.13
CA PRO A 66 -9.50 -3.68 8.67
C PRO A 66 -9.65 -2.77 7.45
N PHE A 67 -9.87 -3.37 6.28
CA PHE A 67 -10.08 -2.65 5.04
C PHE A 67 -11.53 -2.76 4.56
N SER A 68 -12.17 -1.61 4.40
CA SER A 68 -13.52 -1.52 3.84
C SER A 68 -13.43 -1.34 2.32
N SER A 69 -13.35 -2.46 1.61
CA SER A 69 -13.30 -2.50 0.15
C SER A 69 -14.56 -1.89 -0.48
N GLY A 70 -14.38 -0.88 -1.31
CA GLY A 70 -15.30 -0.55 -2.41
C GLY A 70 -14.53 -0.66 -3.72
N ASP A 71 -15.09 -1.35 -4.73
CA ASP A 71 -14.60 -1.61 -6.09
C ASP A 71 -13.14 -2.11 -6.28
N THR A 72 -12.11 -1.48 -5.72
CA THR A 72 -10.68 -1.79 -6.00
C THR A 72 -10.26 -3.24 -5.71
N VAL A 73 -10.87 -3.88 -4.70
CA VAL A 73 -10.58 -5.29 -4.36
C VAL A 73 -11.31 -6.28 -5.27
N GLU A 74 -12.34 -5.84 -5.99
CA GLU A 74 -12.93 -6.64 -7.05
C GLU A 74 -12.00 -6.69 -8.29
N ASP A 75 -11.23 -5.63 -8.54
CA ASP A 75 -10.24 -5.57 -9.61
C ASP A 75 -8.95 -6.35 -9.28
N TYR A 76 -8.46 -6.26 -8.04
CA TYR A 76 -7.16 -6.82 -7.66
C TYR A 76 -7.26 -7.89 -6.57
N SER A 77 -7.28 -9.15 -7.00
CA SER A 77 -7.45 -10.32 -6.11
C SER A 77 -6.30 -10.49 -5.10
N PHE A 78 -5.08 -10.03 -5.44
CA PHE A 78 -3.90 -10.16 -4.59
C PHE A 78 -4.01 -9.37 -3.26
N ILE A 79 -4.84 -8.32 -3.21
CA ILE A 79 -5.03 -7.49 -2.01
C ILE A 79 -5.58 -8.32 -0.84
N ARG A 80 -6.29 -9.43 -1.10
CA ARG A 80 -6.83 -10.34 -0.08
C ARG A 80 -6.03 -11.63 0.12
N GLU A 81 -4.96 -11.84 -0.64
CA GLU A 81 -4.18 -13.09 -0.60
C GLU A 81 -3.44 -13.24 0.74
N GLY A 82 -3.11 -12.12 1.39
CA GLY A 82 -2.52 -12.06 2.72
C GLY A 82 -1.00 -12.29 2.72
N ILE A 83 -0.30 -11.80 3.75
CA ILE A 83 1.17 -11.80 3.79
C ILE A 83 1.80 -13.20 3.88
N SER A 84 0.98 -14.23 4.12
CA SER A 84 1.43 -15.58 4.47
C SER A 84 2.21 -16.32 3.36
N GLU A 85 2.23 -15.81 2.13
CA GLU A 85 3.03 -16.38 1.03
C GLU A 85 4.40 -15.71 0.87
N ALA A 86 4.68 -14.63 1.60
CA ALA A 86 5.86 -13.77 1.46
C ALA A 86 7.16 -14.31 2.08
N HIS A 87 7.16 -15.54 2.61
CA HIS A 87 8.25 -16.23 3.33
C HIS A 87 9.57 -15.44 3.47
N GLY A 88 9.66 -14.60 4.51
CA GLY A 88 10.91 -13.94 4.92
C GLY A 88 11.07 -12.46 4.55
N SER A 89 10.17 -11.86 3.77
CA SER A 89 10.17 -10.41 3.49
C SER A 89 9.08 -9.63 4.24
N GLU A 90 8.38 -10.28 5.16
CA GLU A 90 7.30 -9.71 5.96
C GLU A 90 7.80 -8.55 6.84
N GLU A 91 8.94 -8.73 7.52
CA GLU A 91 9.52 -7.71 8.39
C GLU A 91 9.98 -6.46 7.60
N ASP A 92 10.63 -6.65 6.46
CA ASP A 92 11.04 -5.54 5.57
C ASP A 92 9.83 -4.80 4.98
N ALA A 93 8.76 -5.53 4.63
CA ALA A 93 7.51 -4.94 4.15
C ALA A 93 6.84 -4.07 5.21
N LEU A 94 6.73 -4.57 6.45
CA LEU A 94 6.15 -3.78 7.54
C LEU A 94 7.00 -2.56 7.87
N ALA A 95 8.33 -2.72 7.88
CA ALA A 95 9.25 -1.62 8.14
C ALA A 95 9.12 -0.50 7.10
N ILE A 96 9.07 -0.83 5.80
CA ILE A 96 8.91 0.19 4.77
C ILE A 96 7.51 0.80 4.79
N ALA A 97 6.47 0.02 5.05
CA ALA A 97 5.10 0.54 5.16
C ALA A 97 4.98 1.56 6.30
N SER A 98 5.57 1.26 7.46
CA SER A 98 5.66 2.18 8.61
C SER A 98 6.39 3.47 8.24
N GLU A 99 7.54 3.37 7.56
CA GLU A 99 8.31 4.55 7.10
C GLU A 99 7.53 5.41 6.10
N VAL A 100 6.83 4.78 5.15
CA VAL A 100 5.96 5.45 4.19
C VAL A 100 4.85 6.21 4.90
N PHE A 101 4.19 5.59 5.88
CA PHE A 101 3.16 6.28 6.66
C PHE A 101 3.75 7.43 7.46
N ASP A 102 4.86 7.26 8.19
CA ASP A 102 5.47 8.36 8.95
C ASP A 102 5.84 9.56 8.05
N SER A 103 6.36 9.28 6.85
CA SER A 103 6.79 10.31 5.90
C SER A 103 5.61 10.99 5.18
N LEU A 104 4.66 10.22 4.65
CA LEU A 104 3.63 10.71 3.73
C LEU A 104 2.30 11.04 4.44
N LEU A 105 2.00 10.44 5.58
CA LEU A 105 0.72 10.66 6.28
C LEU A 105 0.54 12.13 6.70
N GLY A 106 1.64 12.83 6.99
CA GLY A 106 1.63 14.26 7.30
C GLY A 106 1.26 15.18 6.13
N GLU A 107 1.35 14.71 4.88
CA GLU A 107 0.98 15.48 3.69
C GLU A 107 -0.51 15.31 3.32
N LEU A 108 -1.19 14.32 3.88
CA LEU A 108 -2.58 13.99 3.60
C LEU A 108 -3.56 14.80 4.45
N SER A 109 -4.82 14.86 4.02
CA SER A 109 -5.88 15.54 4.77
C SER A 109 -6.19 14.79 6.07
N GLU A 110 -6.66 15.48 7.10
CA GLU A 110 -7.06 14.87 8.39
C GLU A 110 -8.06 13.70 8.22
N SER A 111 -8.90 13.76 7.18
CA SER A 111 -9.84 12.69 6.85
C SER A 111 -9.16 11.42 6.33
N ASP A 112 -8.06 11.55 5.59
CA ASP A 112 -7.30 10.42 5.03
C ASP A 112 -6.45 9.78 6.11
N GLN A 113 -5.81 10.61 6.95
CA GLN A 113 -5.07 10.15 8.12
C GLN A 113 -5.95 9.30 9.04
N ALA A 114 -7.19 9.74 9.29
CA ALA A 114 -8.16 9.00 10.08
C ALA A 114 -8.61 7.68 9.41
N ALA A 115 -8.65 7.63 8.08
CA ALA A 115 -8.94 6.39 7.38
C ALA A 115 -7.76 5.40 7.52
N LEU A 116 -6.55 5.91 7.38
CA LEU A 116 -5.29 5.18 7.46
C LEU A 116 -4.88 4.77 8.87
N GLU A 117 -5.48 5.32 9.92
CA GLU A 117 -5.15 5.04 11.33
C GLU A 117 -5.05 3.54 11.64
N ASN A 118 -6.02 2.74 11.17
CA ASN A 118 -6.00 1.29 11.38
C ASN A 118 -4.93 0.57 10.56
N CYS A 119 -4.50 1.15 9.44
CA CYS A 119 -3.40 0.61 8.63
C CYS A 119 -2.05 0.92 9.28
N VAL A 120 -1.88 2.13 9.83
CA VAL A 120 -0.68 2.50 10.59
C VAL A 120 -0.54 1.60 11.82
N GLU A 121 -1.59 1.43 12.61
CA GLU A 121 -1.57 0.56 13.80
C GLU A 121 -1.26 -0.92 13.45
N ALA A 122 -1.59 -1.36 12.24
CA ALA A 122 -1.31 -2.72 11.79
C ALA A 122 0.15 -2.93 11.36
N VAL A 123 0.92 -1.86 11.11
CA VAL A 123 2.34 -1.98 10.70
C VAL A 123 3.33 -1.51 11.77
N GLU A 124 2.84 -0.97 12.90
CA GLU A 124 3.60 -0.66 14.12
C GLU A 124 3.81 -1.88 15.04
#